data_AF-A0AAD9KK16-F1
#
_entry.id   AF-A0AAD9KK16-F1
#
_cell.length_a   1.000
_cell.length_b   1.000
_cell.length_c   1.000
_cell.angle_alpha   90.00
_cell.angle_beta   90.00
_cell.angle_gamma   90.00
#
_symmetry.space_group_name_H-M   'P 1'
#
loop_
_entity.id
_entity.type
_entity.pdbx_description
1 polymer ?
#
loop_
_entity_poly.entity_id
_entity_poly.type
_entity_poly.pdbx_seq_one_letter_code
_entity_poly.pdbx_strand_id
1 'polypeptide(L)'
;MEQATIGLSFIHRIRKESFFGLAGNASNVPIKFMVSTLRLPDPPSWLTFLQRDDLQDGFLYGTPPEGAQTVHMQIVALNQLTKQTSTDDFTIQMNEQERIEYLVELRVRNLNLEDLFTGSHLHSLVGSLRGVWPLEGDLVLVKVASLADVDGRIYVPSEPRMIIKEGVLVQIGSMYEFSLRLKRTKVEIEGSASCSGSHPQGEPHVGISAAFSSEYDIDWCKFRLVSEIFCESFRTRWVYFLHWTPKSMPGVI
;
A
#
# COMPACT_ATOMS: atom_id res chain seq x y z
N MET A 1 -15.90 -8.09 12.62
CA MET A 1 -16.16 -6.66 12.34
C MET A 1 -14.81 -6.00 12.28
N GLU A 2 -14.53 -5.32 11.18
CA GLU A 2 -13.24 -4.68 10.91
C GLU A 2 -13.40 -3.16 11.01
N GLN A 3 -12.30 -2.46 11.28
CA GLN A 3 -12.27 -0.99 11.33
C GLN A 3 -11.28 -0.47 10.29
N ALA A 4 -11.66 0.58 9.60
CA ALA A 4 -10.78 1.35 8.73
C ALA A 4 -10.88 2.82 9.11
N THR A 5 -9.80 3.57 8.88
CA THR A 5 -9.71 4.98 9.26
C THR A 5 -9.43 5.79 8.00
N ILE A 6 -10.19 6.87 7.81
CA ILE A 6 -10.07 7.74 6.62
C ILE A 6 -8.62 8.22 6.48
N GLY A 7 -8.04 8.08 5.28
CA GLY A 7 -6.68 8.50 4.99
C GLY A 7 -5.58 7.59 5.53
N LEU A 8 -5.91 6.50 6.26
CA LEU A 8 -4.94 5.49 6.69
C LEU A 8 -5.08 4.19 5.90
N SER A 9 -3.99 3.45 5.81
CA SER A 9 -3.97 2.15 5.14
C SER A 9 -4.73 1.12 5.96
N PHE A 10 -5.80 0.58 5.37
CA PHE A 10 -6.49 -0.62 5.81
C PHE A 10 -5.83 -1.85 5.18
N ILE A 11 -5.62 -2.91 5.97
CA ILE A 11 -5.11 -4.20 5.51
C ILE A 11 -5.87 -5.30 6.28
N HIS A 12 -6.54 -6.19 5.55
CA HIS A 12 -7.28 -7.32 6.09
C HIS A 12 -6.85 -8.61 5.40
N ARG A 13 -6.41 -9.60 6.19
CA ARG A 13 -5.97 -10.91 5.69
C ARG A 13 -7.14 -11.90 5.68
N ILE A 14 -7.46 -12.40 4.50
CA ILE A 14 -8.44 -13.47 4.27
C ILE A 14 -7.71 -14.80 4.38
N ARG A 15 -7.90 -15.48 5.53
CA ARG A 15 -7.21 -16.74 5.79
C ARG A 15 -7.95 -17.92 5.19
N LYS A 16 -7.23 -18.78 4.48
CA LYS A 16 -7.77 -20.03 3.92
C LYS A 16 -8.32 -20.98 4.98
N GLU A 17 -7.67 -21.03 6.14
CA GLU A 17 -8.07 -21.89 7.26
C GLU A 17 -9.46 -21.57 7.82
N SER A 18 -9.96 -20.34 7.61
CA SER A 18 -11.31 -19.93 8.02
C SER A 18 -12.43 -20.55 7.18
N PHE A 19 -12.11 -21.14 6.04
CA PHE A 19 -13.08 -21.71 5.12
C PHE A 19 -13.00 -23.24 5.09
N PHE A 20 -14.13 -23.89 4.81
CA PHE A 20 -14.24 -25.35 4.64
C PHE A 20 -13.74 -26.20 5.82
N GLY A 21 -13.64 -25.64 7.03
CA GLY A 21 -13.19 -26.37 8.23
C GLY A 21 -11.72 -26.83 8.17
N LEU A 22 -10.86 -26.13 7.45
CA LEU A 22 -9.49 -26.55 7.14
C LEU A 22 -8.45 -26.35 8.26
N ALA A 23 -8.86 -26.29 9.53
CA ALA A 23 -7.97 -26.01 10.67
C ALA A 23 -6.69 -26.89 10.63
N GLY A 24 -5.55 -26.28 10.29
CA GLY A 24 -4.24 -26.93 10.19
C GLY A 24 -3.91 -27.67 8.87
N ASN A 25 -4.87 -27.90 7.97
CA ASN A 25 -4.68 -28.64 6.71
C ASN A 25 -4.81 -27.75 5.44
N ALA A 26 -4.93 -26.43 5.61
CA ALA A 26 -5.21 -25.50 4.52
C ALA A 26 -4.06 -25.33 3.51
N SER A 27 -2.80 -25.66 3.87
CA SER A 27 -1.62 -25.32 3.07
C SER A 27 -1.67 -25.91 1.64
N ASN A 28 -2.20 -27.12 1.49
CA ASN A 28 -2.21 -27.85 0.21
C ASN A 28 -3.56 -27.77 -0.52
N VAL A 29 -4.53 -27.05 0.01
CA VAL A 29 -5.86 -26.93 -0.59
C VAL A 29 -5.92 -25.64 -1.40
N PRO A 30 -5.95 -25.66 -2.74
CA PRO A 30 -6.10 -24.45 -3.55
C PRO A 30 -7.50 -23.85 -3.35
N ILE A 31 -7.55 -22.63 -2.83
CA ILE A 31 -8.75 -21.82 -2.62
C ILE A 31 -8.59 -20.51 -3.38
N LYS A 32 -9.53 -20.26 -4.28
CA LYS A 32 -9.65 -18.97 -4.95
C LYS A 32 -10.67 -18.12 -4.22
N PHE A 33 -10.32 -16.87 -3.91
CA PHE A 33 -11.28 -15.93 -3.33
C PHE A 33 -11.85 -14.99 -4.39
N MET A 34 -13.10 -14.61 -4.19
CA MET A 34 -13.77 -13.51 -4.86
C MET A 34 -14.29 -12.57 -3.78
N VAL A 35 -14.05 -11.27 -3.94
CA VAL A 35 -14.47 -10.26 -2.97
C VAL A 35 -15.33 -9.23 -3.65
N SER A 36 -16.43 -8.86 -3.00
CA SER A 36 -17.30 -7.79 -3.47
C SER A 36 -17.94 -7.04 -2.30
N THR A 37 -18.54 -5.89 -2.60
CA THR A 37 -19.49 -5.26 -1.66
C THR A 37 -20.78 -6.09 -1.66
N LEU A 38 -21.42 -6.25 -0.51
CA LEU A 38 -22.64 -7.04 -0.37
C LEU A 38 -23.71 -6.54 -1.35
N ARG A 39 -24.19 -7.44 -2.22
CA ARG A 39 -25.16 -7.18 -3.32
C ARG A 39 -24.65 -6.34 -4.50
N LEU A 40 -23.36 -6.05 -4.56
CA LEU A 40 -22.71 -5.41 -5.71
C LEU A 40 -21.60 -6.33 -6.23
N PRO A 41 -21.23 -6.23 -7.52
CA PRO A 41 -20.19 -7.07 -8.10
C PRO A 41 -18.77 -6.67 -7.66
N ASP A 42 -18.57 -5.40 -7.33
CA ASP A 42 -17.23 -4.84 -7.12
C ASP A 42 -17.00 -4.39 -5.66
N PRO A 43 -15.76 -4.45 -5.16
CA PRO A 43 -15.37 -3.77 -3.93
C PRO A 43 -15.38 -2.24 -4.12
N PRO A 44 -15.35 -1.45 -3.04
CA PRO A 44 -15.15 0.00 -3.13
C PRO A 44 -13.86 0.33 -3.90
N SER A 45 -13.86 1.41 -4.68
CA SER A 45 -12.72 1.79 -5.53
C SER A 45 -11.40 2.04 -4.78
N TRP A 46 -11.47 2.30 -3.48
CA TRP A 46 -10.30 2.50 -2.63
C TRP A 46 -9.71 1.19 -2.11
N LEU A 47 -10.41 0.07 -2.27
CA LEU A 47 -10.05 -1.24 -1.76
C LEU A 47 -9.64 -2.17 -2.91
N THR A 48 -8.48 -2.82 -2.77
CA THR A 48 -7.93 -3.75 -3.75
C THR A 48 -7.82 -5.13 -3.12
N PHE A 49 -8.22 -6.15 -3.88
CA PHE A 49 -8.02 -7.55 -3.53
C PHE A 49 -6.72 -8.07 -4.15
N LEU A 50 -5.92 -8.76 -3.34
CA LEU A 50 -4.65 -9.36 -3.71
C LEU A 50 -4.64 -10.83 -3.31
N GLN A 51 -4.41 -11.70 -4.28
CA GLN A 51 -4.07 -13.11 -4.06
C GLN A 51 -3.16 -13.56 -5.19
N ARG A 52 -1.91 -13.90 -4.87
CA ARG A 52 -0.91 -14.31 -5.86
C ARG A 52 -1.23 -15.67 -6.48
N ASP A 53 -1.60 -16.62 -5.63
CA ASP A 53 -1.95 -17.97 -6.01
C ASP A 53 -2.99 -18.56 -5.05
N ASP A 54 -3.70 -19.58 -5.51
CA ASP A 54 -4.80 -20.20 -4.76
C ASP A 54 -4.29 -20.99 -3.52
N LEU A 55 -2.98 -21.24 -3.39
CA LEU A 55 -2.40 -21.87 -2.20
C LEU A 55 -2.10 -20.86 -1.08
N GLN A 56 -2.06 -19.56 -1.39
CA GLN A 56 -1.83 -18.49 -0.43
C GLN A 56 -3.14 -17.87 0.08
N ASP A 57 -3.04 -17.22 1.23
CA ASP A 57 -4.09 -16.36 1.75
C ASP A 57 -4.34 -15.15 0.83
N GLY A 58 -5.54 -14.58 0.91
CA GLY A 58 -5.89 -13.33 0.24
C GLY A 58 -5.71 -12.12 1.14
N PHE A 59 -5.59 -10.94 0.54
CA PHE A 59 -5.54 -9.67 1.25
C PHE A 59 -6.51 -8.67 0.62
N LEU A 60 -7.20 -7.92 1.47
CA LEU A 60 -7.88 -6.69 1.10
C LEU A 60 -7.10 -5.53 1.69
N TYR A 61 -6.71 -4.58 0.85
CA TYR A 61 -5.94 -3.43 1.30
C TYR A 61 -6.30 -2.17 0.52
N GLY A 62 -6.06 -1.01 1.13
CA GLY A 62 -6.40 0.27 0.53
C GLY A 62 -6.40 1.41 1.52
N THR A 63 -6.59 2.63 1.03
CA THR A 63 -6.68 3.83 1.88
C THR A 63 -8.04 4.48 1.65
N PRO A 64 -8.98 4.45 2.61
CA PRO A 64 -10.29 5.06 2.44
C PRO A 64 -10.16 6.57 2.20
N PRO A 65 -10.80 7.12 1.15
CA PRO A 65 -10.80 8.56 0.90
C PRO A 65 -11.70 9.30 1.90
N GLU A 66 -11.59 10.63 1.92
CA GLU A 66 -12.53 11.48 2.63
C GLU A 66 -13.98 11.20 2.16
N GLY A 67 -14.89 11.11 3.12
CA GLY A 67 -16.30 10.78 2.87
C GLY A 67 -16.58 9.30 2.61
N ALA A 68 -15.59 8.41 2.75
CA ALA A 68 -15.83 6.96 2.74
C ALA A 68 -16.82 6.58 3.85
N GLN A 69 -17.80 5.74 3.49
CA GLN A 69 -18.83 5.26 4.42
C GLN A 69 -18.54 3.82 4.83
N THR A 70 -19.19 3.37 5.92
CA THR A 70 -19.19 1.96 6.32
C THR A 70 -19.60 1.05 5.18
N VAL A 71 -18.86 -0.05 4.98
CA VAL A 71 -19.06 -0.98 3.86
C VAL A 71 -19.34 -2.38 4.37
N HIS A 72 -20.37 -3.03 3.80
CA HIS A 72 -20.62 -4.45 4.00
C HIS A 72 -19.96 -5.24 2.88
N MET A 73 -19.05 -6.13 3.22
CA MET A 73 -18.24 -6.91 2.31
C MET A 73 -18.70 -8.37 2.30
N GLN A 74 -18.56 -9.02 1.15
CA GLN A 74 -18.76 -10.44 0.96
C GLN A 74 -17.50 -11.07 0.38
N ILE A 75 -17.09 -12.19 0.95
CA ILE A 75 -16.00 -13.05 0.47
C ILE A 75 -16.60 -14.39 0.08
N VAL A 76 -16.39 -14.80 -1.17
CA VAL A 76 -16.71 -16.15 -1.63
C VAL A 76 -15.41 -16.90 -1.86
N ALA A 77 -15.20 -17.96 -1.10
CA ALA A 77 -14.12 -18.91 -1.26
C ALA A 77 -14.57 -20.06 -2.17
N LEU A 78 -13.78 -20.40 -3.17
CA LEU A 78 -13.96 -21.55 -4.05
C LEU A 78 -12.85 -22.56 -3.79
N ASN A 79 -13.22 -23.75 -3.31
CA ASN A 79 -12.29 -24.87 -3.26
C ASN A 79 -12.05 -25.40 -4.68
N GLN A 80 -10.84 -25.24 -5.20
CA GLN A 80 -10.53 -25.62 -6.59
C GLN A 80 -10.56 -27.13 -6.83
N LEU A 81 -10.42 -27.95 -5.78
CA LEU A 81 -10.46 -29.40 -5.86
C LEU A 81 -11.91 -29.92 -5.87
N THR A 82 -12.71 -29.50 -4.90
CA THR A 82 -14.09 -30.02 -4.72
C THR A 82 -15.14 -29.21 -5.48
N LYS A 83 -14.78 -28.02 -5.97
CA LYS A 83 -15.68 -27.02 -6.57
C LYS A 83 -16.78 -26.52 -5.63
N GLN A 84 -16.67 -26.80 -4.33
CA GLN A 84 -17.56 -26.25 -3.32
C GLN A 84 -17.23 -24.79 -3.05
N THR A 85 -18.27 -24.01 -2.74
CA THR A 85 -18.14 -22.62 -2.32
C THR A 85 -18.49 -22.45 -0.85
N SER A 86 -17.86 -21.48 -0.21
CA SER A 86 -18.16 -21.04 1.16
C SER A 86 -18.13 -19.52 1.17
N THR A 87 -19.10 -18.91 1.85
CA THR A 87 -19.26 -17.45 1.88
C THR A 87 -19.07 -16.96 3.30
N ASP A 88 -18.37 -15.83 3.44
CA ASP A 88 -18.25 -15.08 4.68
C ASP A 88 -18.55 -13.60 4.42
N ASP A 89 -19.30 -12.98 5.31
CA ASP A 89 -19.72 -11.58 5.20
C ASP A 89 -19.18 -10.82 6.42
N PHE A 90 -18.61 -9.64 6.17
CA PHE A 90 -18.12 -8.78 7.25
C PHE A 90 -18.41 -7.32 6.97
N THR A 91 -18.24 -6.48 7.99
CA THR A 91 -18.46 -5.03 7.89
C THR A 91 -17.17 -4.31 8.23
N ILE A 92 -16.81 -3.33 7.40
CA ILE A 92 -15.74 -2.37 7.65
C ILE A 92 -16.38 -1.08 8.14
N GLN A 93 -16.22 -0.79 9.43
CA GLN A 93 -16.66 0.48 10.02
C GLN A 93 -15.62 1.57 9.74
N MET A 94 -16.10 2.76 9.35
CA MET A 94 -15.22 3.90 9.10
C MET A 94 -15.06 4.76 10.35
N ASN A 95 -13.80 5.03 10.68
CA ASN A 95 -13.40 5.98 11.69
C ASN A 95 -12.86 7.26 11.04
N GLU A 96 -13.02 8.37 11.73
CA GLU A 96 -12.33 9.61 11.39
C GLU A 96 -10.87 9.54 11.87
N GLN A 97 -10.01 10.32 11.21
CA GLN A 97 -8.59 10.39 11.48
C GLN A 97 -8.20 11.79 11.90
N GLU A 98 -7.35 11.90 12.90
CA GLU A 98 -6.66 13.15 13.18
C GLU A 98 -5.68 13.51 12.06
N ARG A 99 -5.46 14.81 11.86
CA ARG A 99 -4.64 15.31 10.76
C ARG A 99 -3.22 14.73 10.78
N ILE A 100 -2.79 14.21 9.63
CA ILE A 100 -1.41 13.80 9.37
C ILE A 100 -0.69 14.94 8.65
N GLU A 101 0.30 15.55 9.29
CA GLU A 101 1.00 16.71 8.75
C GLU A 101 2.35 16.38 8.10
N TYR A 102 2.97 15.28 8.52
CA TYR A 102 4.32 14.89 8.10
C TYR A 102 4.33 13.45 7.65
N LEU A 103 4.82 13.20 6.44
CA LEU A 103 4.84 11.89 5.81
C LEU A 103 6.23 11.58 5.27
N VAL A 104 6.68 10.35 5.51
CA VAL A 104 7.83 9.76 4.83
C VAL A 104 7.34 8.78 3.78
N GLU A 105 7.85 8.92 2.57
CA GLU A 105 7.66 7.97 1.48
C GLU A 105 8.95 7.14 1.29
N LEU A 106 8.82 5.82 1.48
CA LEU A 106 9.86 4.83 1.23
C LEU A 106 9.48 3.97 0.02
N ARG A 107 10.48 3.64 -0.81
CA ARG A 107 10.34 2.67 -1.89
C ARG A 107 11.31 1.53 -1.62
N VAL A 108 10.80 0.31 -1.43
CA VAL A 108 11.59 -0.89 -1.16
C VAL A 108 11.50 -1.80 -2.37
N ARG A 109 12.61 -2.03 -3.08
CA ARG A 109 12.62 -2.67 -4.40
C ARG A 109 12.50 -4.19 -4.32
N ASN A 110 12.97 -4.80 -3.23
CA ASN A 110 13.08 -6.25 -3.09
C ASN A 110 11.94 -6.91 -2.29
N LEU A 111 10.78 -6.26 -2.19
CA LEU A 111 9.57 -6.80 -1.57
C LEU A 111 8.37 -6.71 -2.52
N ASN A 112 7.41 -7.61 -2.35
CA ASN A 112 6.03 -7.46 -2.86
C ASN A 112 5.07 -7.18 -1.70
N LEU A 113 3.84 -6.81 -2.04
CA LEU A 113 2.79 -6.54 -1.05
C LEU A 113 2.51 -7.76 -0.16
N GLU A 114 2.53 -8.98 -0.70
CA GLU A 114 2.31 -10.21 0.07
C GLU A 114 3.44 -10.46 1.07
N ASP A 115 4.70 -10.23 0.69
CA ASP A 115 5.82 -10.35 1.62
C ASP A 115 5.65 -9.33 2.75
N LEU A 116 5.30 -8.10 2.38
CA LEU A 116 5.07 -7.00 3.31
C LEU A 116 3.95 -7.33 4.33
N PHE A 117 2.88 -8.00 3.90
CA PHE A 117 1.70 -8.30 4.73
C PHE A 117 1.78 -9.61 5.52
N THR A 118 2.48 -10.63 5.02
CA THR A 118 2.55 -11.96 5.68
C THR A 118 3.63 -12.06 6.75
N GLY A 119 4.67 -11.23 6.67
CA GLY A 119 5.83 -11.25 7.56
C GLY A 119 5.89 -10.09 8.57
N SER A 120 7.08 -9.88 9.13
CA SER A 120 7.37 -8.77 10.03
C SER A 120 7.89 -7.52 9.30
N HIS A 121 7.99 -7.54 7.97
CA HIS A 121 8.61 -6.45 7.20
C HIS A 121 7.92 -5.11 7.41
N LEU A 122 6.57 -5.06 7.37
CA LEU A 122 5.84 -3.81 7.61
C LEU A 122 6.11 -3.25 9.01
N HIS A 123 6.04 -4.11 10.03
CA HIS A 123 6.33 -3.72 11.41
C HIS A 123 7.78 -3.25 11.59
N SER A 124 8.73 -3.93 10.96
CA SER A 124 10.16 -3.61 10.98
C SER A 124 10.46 -2.28 10.29
N LEU A 125 9.85 -1.99 9.13
CA LEU A 125 9.97 -0.71 8.43
C LEU A 125 9.42 0.46 9.26
N VAL A 126 8.23 0.29 9.85
CA VAL A 126 7.64 1.28 10.77
C VAL A 126 8.53 1.47 12.01
N GLY A 127 9.05 0.39 12.59
CA GLY A 127 9.97 0.44 13.73
C GLY A 127 11.29 1.16 13.42
N SER A 128 11.85 0.92 12.24
CA SER A 128 13.06 1.59 11.75
C SER A 128 12.83 3.11 11.64
N LEU A 129 11.68 3.53 11.11
CA LEU A 129 11.31 4.95 11.04
C LEU A 129 11.05 5.56 12.42
N ARG A 130 10.45 4.80 13.35
CA ARG A 130 10.26 5.25 14.74
C ARG A 130 11.60 5.60 15.39
N GLY A 131 12.64 4.79 15.15
CA GLY A 131 13.99 5.04 15.68
C GLY A 131 14.71 6.29 15.13
N VAL A 132 14.18 6.91 14.06
CA VAL A 132 14.74 8.14 13.48
C VAL A 132 13.80 9.35 13.55
N TRP A 133 12.56 9.18 14.02
CA TRP A 133 11.63 10.26 14.34
C TRP A 133 12.01 10.91 15.69
N PRO A 134 11.80 12.23 15.91
CA PRO A 134 12.33 12.92 17.09
C PRO A 134 11.55 12.63 18.38
N LEU A 135 10.29 12.22 18.26
CA LEU A 135 9.48 11.68 19.35
C LEU A 135 9.08 10.27 18.95
N GLU A 136 8.90 9.38 19.93
CA GLU A 136 8.09 8.17 19.76
C GLU A 136 6.61 8.58 19.58
N GLY A 137 6.34 9.37 18.54
CA GLY A 137 4.98 9.72 18.15
C GLY A 137 4.31 8.53 17.49
N ASP A 138 2.99 8.58 17.43
CA ASP A 138 2.16 7.59 16.76
C ASP A 138 2.40 7.66 15.25
N LEU A 139 3.39 6.89 14.78
CA LEU A 139 3.59 6.64 13.36
C LEU A 139 2.43 5.77 12.85
N VAL A 140 1.72 6.28 11.86
CA VAL A 140 0.60 5.58 11.21
C VAL A 140 0.95 5.20 9.79
N LEU A 141 0.46 4.05 9.34
CA LEU A 141 0.59 3.65 7.96
C LEU A 141 -0.46 4.39 7.13
N VAL A 142 -0.01 5.27 6.23
CA VAL A 142 -0.90 6.09 5.39
C VAL A 142 -1.27 5.34 4.12
N LYS A 143 -0.26 4.77 3.45
CA LYS A 143 -0.46 4.08 2.16
C LYS A 143 0.57 2.99 1.93
N VAL A 144 0.13 1.91 1.32
CA VAL A 144 0.97 0.89 0.69
C VAL A 144 0.52 0.67 -0.75
N ALA A 145 1.46 0.46 -1.66
CA ALA A 145 1.15 0.16 -3.06
C ALA A 145 2.27 -0.64 -3.72
N SER A 146 1.97 -1.41 -4.77
CA SER A 146 3.00 -1.99 -5.63
C SER A 146 3.69 -0.87 -6.42
N LEU A 147 5.01 -0.92 -6.55
CA LEU A 147 5.72 0.02 -7.42
C LEU A 147 5.41 -0.25 -8.90
N ALA A 148 4.99 -1.47 -9.26
CA ALA A 148 4.48 -1.77 -10.60
C ALA A 148 3.30 -0.87 -10.94
N ASP A 149 2.33 -0.79 -10.04
CA ASP A 149 1.12 0.02 -10.21
C ASP A 149 1.44 1.51 -10.20
N VAL A 150 2.30 1.96 -9.27
CA VAL A 150 2.68 3.36 -9.13
C VAL A 150 3.44 3.87 -10.36
N ASP A 151 4.32 3.04 -10.94
CA ASP A 151 5.14 3.42 -12.10
C ASP A 151 4.49 3.03 -13.44
N GLY A 152 3.34 2.35 -13.44
CA GLY A 152 2.67 1.86 -14.64
C GLY A 152 3.48 0.82 -15.41
N ARG A 153 4.23 -0.02 -14.68
CA ARG A 153 5.14 -1.02 -15.26
C ARG A 153 4.55 -2.42 -15.12
N ILE A 154 4.84 -3.26 -16.11
CA ILE A 154 4.58 -4.70 -16.04
C ILE A 154 5.92 -5.39 -15.88
N TYR A 155 6.10 -6.12 -14.78
CA TYR A 155 7.30 -6.91 -14.56
C TYR A 155 7.15 -8.27 -15.25
N VAL A 156 7.94 -8.49 -16.30
CA VAL A 156 7.98 -9.79 -17.02
C VAL A 156 9.22 -10.56 -16.55
N PRO A 157 9.08 -11.80 -16.06
CA PRO A 157 10.23 -12.59 -15.63
C PRO A 157 11.13 -12.86 -16.84
N SER A 158 12.42 -12.57 -16.72
CA SER A 158 13.41 -12.98 -17.74
C SER A 158 13.65 -14.49 -17.73
N GLU A 159 13.35 -15.16 -16.61
CA GLU A 159 13.49 -16.60 -16.44
C GLU A 159 12.24 -17.26 -15.84
N PRO A 160 11.87 -18.48 -16.25
CA PRO A 160 10.62 -19.16 -15.84
C PRO A 160 10.46 -19.42 -14.33
N ARG A 161 11.51 -19.26 -13.53
CA ARG A 161 11.52 -19.54 -12.08
C ARG A 161 11.96 -18.35 -11.23
N MET A 162 12.22 -17.21 -11.85
CA MET A 162 12.62 -16.01 -11.11
C MET A 162 11.41 -15.46 -10.36
N ILE A 163 11.51 -15.40 -9.03
CA ILE A 163 10.53 -14.69 -8.21
C ILE A 163 10.81 -13.20 -8.41
N ILE A 164 9.97 -12.54 -9.22
CA ILE A 164 10.08 -11.10 -9.35
C ILE A 164 9.53 -10.42 -8.11
N LYS A 165 10.30 -9.46 -7.61
CA LYS A 165 9.85 -8.46 -6.67
C LYS A 165 9.53 -7.19 -7.46
N GLU A 166 8.26 -6.81 -7.45
CA GLU A 166 7.71 -5.61 -8.07
C GLU A 166 8.14 -4.34 -7.34
N GLY A 167 8.51 -4.49 -6.07
CA GLY A 167 8.79 -3.39 -5.15
C GLY A 167 7.52 -2.86 -4.51
N VAL A 168 7.66 -2.24 -3.34
CA VAL A 168 6.56 -1.61 -2.61
C VAL A 168 6.84 -0.13 -2.31
N LEU A 169 5.80 0.69 -2.41
CA LEU A 169 5.73 2.04 -1.83
C LEU A 169 5.14 1.92 -0.44
N VAL A 170 5.78 2.52 0.56
CA VAL A 170 5.26 2.63 1.92
C VAL A 170 5.28 4.10 2.34
N GLN A 171 4.12 4.63 2.67
CA GLN A 171 3.97 5.98 3.21
C GLN A 171 3.58 5.89 4.69
N ILE A 172 4.39 6.51 5.54
CA ILE A 172 4.20 6.52 7.00
C ILE A 172 4.11 7.96 7.47
N GLY A 173 3.08 8.25 8.24
CA GLY A 173 2.70 9.59 8.66
C GLY A 173 2.85 9.82 10.17
N SER A 174 2.97 11.09 10.54
CA SER A 174 2.90 11.57 11.91
C SER A 174 2.28 12.98 11.95
N MET A 175 1.68 13.32 13.08
CA MET A 175 1.38 14.71 13.44
C MET A 175 2.63 15.50 13.86
N TYR A 176 3.72 14.81 14.21
CA TYR A 176 4.94 15.42 14.72
C TYR A 176 5.96 15.67 13.60
N GLU A 177 6.65 16.80 13.70
CA GLU A 177 7.64 17.22 12.71
C GLU A 177 8.82 16.24 12.57
N PHE A 178 9.42 16.23 11.37
CA PHE A 178 10.64 15.47 11.09
C PHE A 178 11.81 15.83 12.02
N SER A 179 12.56 14.81 12.41
CA SER A 179 13.81 15.00 13.15
C SER A 179 14.86 15.71 12.30
N LEU A 180 15.88 16.27 12.96
CA LEU A 180 17.07 16.79 12.26
C LEU A 180 17.77 15.71 11.42
N ARG A 181 17.70 14.43 11.83
CA ARG A 181 18.28 13.31 11.07
C ARG A 181 17.53 13.07 9.76
N LEU A 182 16.20 13.07 9.79
CA LEU A 182 15.35 12.97 8.60
C LEU A 182 15.56 14.17 7.67
N LYS A 183 15.52 15.39 8.22
CA LYS A 183 15.77 16.62 7.44
C LYS A 183 17.15 16.63 6.79
N ARG A 184 18.19 16.21 7.51
CA ARG A 184 19.55 16.08 6.96
C ARG A 184 19.63 15.02 5.86
N THR A 185 18.96 13.89 6.02
CA THR A 185 18.91 12.83 5.00
C THR A 185 18.39 13.36 3.66
N LYS A 186 17.35 14.20 3.68
CA LYS A 186 16.84 14.87 2.47
C LYS A 186 17.95 15.69 1.78
N VAL A 187 18.71 16.48 2.54
CA VAL A 187 19.82 17.30 2.00
C VAL A 187 20.96 16.42 1.47
N GLU A 188 21.30 15.33 2.17
CA GLU A 188 22.32 14.36 1.74
C GLU A 188 21.96 13.74 0.38
N ILE A 189 20.69 13.37 0.19
CA ILE A 189 20.19 12.80 -1.06
C ILE A 189 20.19 13.85 -2.18
N GLU A 190 19.68 15.05 -1.93
CA GLU A 190 19.62 16.14 -2.91
C GLU A 190 21.01 16.57 -3.39
N GLY A 191 22.01 16.52 -2.51
CA GLY A 191 23.42 16.83 -2.85
C GLY A 191 24.22 15.65 -3.42
N SER A 192 23.64 14.45 -3.49
CA SER A 192 24.37 13.25 -3.89
C SER A 192 24.52 13.12 -5.41
N ALA A 193 25.77 13.00 -5.87
CA ALA A 193 26.07 12.66 -7.26
C ALA A 193 25.51 11.28 -7.66
N SER A 194 25.40 10.34 -6.71
CA SER A 194 24.79 9.03 -6.97
C SER A 194 23.32 9.11 -7.34
N CYS A 195 22.61 10.18 -6.97
CA CYS A 195 21.22 10.41 -7.38
C CYS A 195 21.09 11.36 -8.58
N SER A 196 22.20 11.91 -9.08
CA SER A 196 22.21 12.92 -10.13
C SER A 196 22.54 12.29 -11.49
N GLY A 197 21.52 12.13 -12.35
CA GLY A 197 21.68 11.67 -13.73
C GLY A 197 20.62 10.66 -14.19
N SER A 198 20.67 10.28 -15.46
CA SER A 198 19.80 9.23 -16.04
C SER A 198 20.22 7.81 -15.62
N HIS A 199 21.47 7.64 -15.21
CA HIS A 199 22.03 6.38 -14.69
C HIS A 199 22.79 6.63 -13.37
N PRO A 200 22.10 6.57 -12.23
CA PRO A 200 22.74 6.69 -10.92
C PRO A 200 23.83 5.63 -10.76
N GLN A 201 25.03 6.04 -10.33
CA GLN A 201 26.13 5.12 -10.03
C GLN A 201 26.25 4.92 -8.51
N GLY A 202 25.89 3.71 -8.07
CA GLY A 202 25.89 3.32 -6.66
C GLY A 202 24.73 3.92 -5.85
N GLU A 203 24.67 3.57 -4.57
CA GLU A 203 23.71 4.13 -3.63
C GLU A 203 24.28 5.36 -2.92
N PRO A 204 23.47 6.40 -2.68
CA PRO A 204 23.90 7.53 -1.88
C PRO A 204 24.21 7.07 -0.45
N HIS A 205 25.29 7.58 0.14
CA HIS A 205 25.52 7.40 1.57
C HIS A 205 24.54 8.29 2.35
N VAL A 206 23.60 7.68 3.08
CA VAL A 206 22.60 8.39 3.87
C VAL A 206 22.68 7.99 5.34
N GLY A 207 22.68 8.98 6.24
CA GLY A 207 22.94 8.74 7.67
C GLY A 207 21.90 7.90 8.41
N ILE A 208 20.66 7.82 7.90
CA ILE A 208 19.59 7.00 8.50
C ILE A 208 19.55 5.56 7.99
N SER A 209 20.32 5.21 6.95
CA SER A 209 20.34 3.84 6.40
C SER A 209 20.63 2.77 7.45
N ALA A 210 21.52 3.07 8.40
CA ALA A 210 21.87 2.18 9.50
C ALA A 210 20.72 1.88 10.49
N ALA A 211 19.62 2.65 10.44
CA ALA A 211 18.42 2.36 11.23
C ALA A 211 17.54 1.27 10.61
N PHE A 212 17.76 0.94 9.33
CA PHE A 212 17.01 -0.07 8.60
C PHE A 212 17.82 -1.37 8.52
N SER A 213 17.13 -2.50 8.46
CA SER A 213 17.78 -3.78 8.20
C SER A 213 18.47 -3.77 6.84
N SER A 214 19.68 -4.34 6.77
CA SER A 214 20.43 -4.49 5.52
C SER A 214 19.76 -5.43 4.51
N GLU A 215 18.68 -6.12 4.91
CA GLU A 215 17.86 -6.92 3.99
C GLU A 215 17.00 -6.07 3.05
N TYR A 216 16.76 -4.79 3.36
CA TYR A 216 15.90 -3.92 2.56
C TYR A 216 16.70 -3.18 1.49
N ASP A 217 16.35 -3.39 0.23
CA ASP A 217 16.82 -2.60 -0.92
C ASP A 217 15.96 -1.33 -1.02
N ILE A 218 16.31 -0.30 -0.24
CA ILE A 218 15.59 0.98 -0.19
C ILE A 218 16.13 1.90 -1.28
N ASP A 219 15.23 2.42 -2.12
CA ASP A 219 15.58 3.43 -3.12
C ASP A 219 15.74 4.81 -2.49
N TRP A 220 16.92 5.06 -1.91
CA TRP A 220 17.24 6.31 -1.24
C TRP A 220 17.13 7.54 -2.14
N CYS A 221 17.40 7.40 -3.44
CA CYS A 221 17.22 8.51 -4.40
C CYS A 221 15.74 8.87 -4.63
N LYS A 222 14.80 8.05 -4.16
CA LYS A 222 13.35 8.30 -4.19
C LYS A 222 12.75 8.48 -2.81
N PHE A 223 13.55 8.53 -1.75
CA PHE A 223 13.10 8.87 -0.41
C PHE A 223 12.53 10.30 -0.41
N ARG A 224 11.35 10.49 0.18
CA ARG A 224 10.73 11.82 0.28
C ARG A 224 10.22 12.12 1.68
N LEU A 225 10.40 13.38 2.07
CA LEU A 225 9.71 14.01 3.18
C LEU A 225 8.61 14.90 2.61
N VAL A 226 7.37 14.65 2.98
CA VAL A 226 6.19 15.42 2.57
C VAL A 226 5.60 16.07 3.81
N SER A 227 5.51 17.40 3.84
CA SER A 227 4.88 18.14 4.94
C SER A 227 3.74 19.01 4.41
N GLU A 228 2.57 18.95 5.05
CA GLU A 228 1.40 19.77 4.68
C GLU A 228 1.52 21.26 5.05
N ILE A 229 2.63 21.70 5.66
CA ILE A 229 2.86 23.12 5.99
C ILE A 229 2.91 24.04 4.74
N PHE A 230 3.01 23.47 3.53
CA PHE A 230 2.84 24.22 2.29
C PHE A 230 1.42 24.08 1.71
N CYS A 231 0.39 24.54 2.42
CA CYS A 231 -0.90 24.80 1.80
C CYS A 231 -1.71 25.94 2.43
N GLU A 232 -1.12 27.12 2.56
CA GLU A 232 -1.89 28.39 2.68
C GLU A 232 -1.87 29.23 1.38
N SER A 233 -1.20 28.78 0.31
CA SER A 233 -1.18 29.51 -0.98
C SER A 233 -1.75 28.75 -2.19
N PHE A 234 -2.17 27.49 -2.07
CA PHE A 234 -2.71 26.73 -3.22
C PHE A 234 -4.00 25.96 -2.89
N ARG A 235 -4.89 26.60 -2.13
CA ARG A 235 -6.27 26.14 -1.98
C ARG A 235 -7.12 26.46 -3.23
N THR A 236 -6.67 26.06 -4.42
CA THR A 236 -7.45 26.05 -5.68
C THR A 236 -6.73 25.27 -6.79
N ARG A 237 -6.48 23.97 -6.62
CA ARG A 237 -6.29 23.08 -7.79
C ARG A 237 -6.46 21.59 -7.54
N TRP A 238 -7.57 21.20 -6.93
CA TRP A 238 -8.10 19.84 -7.06
C TRP A 238 -9.61 19.90 -7.24
N VAL A 239 -10.04 20.45 -8.38
CA VAL A 239 -11.35 20.18 -8.97
C VAL A 239 -11.11 20.03 -10.48
N TYR A 240 -11.77 19.03 -11.07
CA TYR A 240 -11.79 18.70 -12.51
C TYR A 240 -10.64 17.85 -13.05
N PHE A 241 -10.67 16.56 -12.78
CA PHE A 241 -10.53 15.56 -13.85
C PHE A 241 -11.33 14.33 -13.42
N LEU A 242 -12.60 14.28 -13.84
CA LEU A 242 -13.40 13.08 -14.10
C LEU A 242 -14.84 13.51 -14.45
N HIS A 243 -15.03 14.14 -15.61
CA HIS A 243 -16.31 14.14 -16.33
C HIS A 243 -16.00 14.13 -17.83
N TRP A 244 -15.80 12.92 -18.37
CA TRP A 244 -15.92 12.67 -19.79
C TRP A 244 -17.38 12.30 -20.05
N THR A 245 -18.16 13.23 -20.60
CA THR A 245 -19.46 12.94 -21.20
C THR A 245 -19.32 12.99 -22.73
N PRO A 246 -19.88 12.03 -23.48
CA PRO A 246 -19.83 12.07 -24.93
C PRO A 246 -20.76 13.17 -25.43
N LYS A 247 -20.20 14.20 -26.09
CA LYS A 247 -21.01 15.21 -26.78
C LYS A 247 -21.66 14.57 -28.01
N SER A 248 -22.98 14.49 -27.96
CA SER A 248 -23.88 14.39 -29.09
C SER A 248 -23.51 15.40 -30.20
N MET A 249 -23.38 14.92 -31.44
CA MET A 249 -23.32 15.76 -32.63
C MET A 249 -24.70 16.38 -32.91
N PRO A 250 -24.82 17.70 -33.14
CA PRO A 250 -25.99 18.25 -33.80
C PRO A 250 -25.80 18.17 -35.32
N GLY A 251 -26.76 17.54 -35.99
CA GLY A 251 -26.92 17.66 -37.43
C GLY A 251 -27.24 19.10 -37.82
N VAL A 252 -26.72 19.50 -38.97
CA VAL A 252 -27.19 20.66 -39.72
C VAL A 252 -27.41 20.20 -41.15
N ILE A 253 -28.54 20.66 -41.67
CA ILE A 253 -29.23 20.44 -42.94
C ILE A 253 -28.31 20.68 -44.14
#